data_AF-A0A0F3QKD5-F1
#
_entry.id   AF-A0A0F3QKD5-F1
#
_cell.length_a   1.000
_cell.length_b   1.000
_cell.length_c   1.000
_cell.angle_alpha   90.00
_cell.angle_beta   90.00
_cell.angle_gamma   90.00
#
_symmetry.space_group_name_H-M   'P 1'
#
loop_
_entity.id
_entity.type
_entity.pdbx_description
1 polymer ?
#
loop_
_entity_poly.entity_id
_entity_poly.type
_entity_poly.pdbx_seq_one_letter_code
_entity_poly.pdbx_strand_id
1 'polypeptide(L)'
;MSIDNKLKELIKSGTFVGIILIIIALFYTKTINIPALFISFVIIIILFILNYKQVKHLLYYTIVGVLLWVSMVEAGIHGTLCGAIIALFIPVNIKGQINSSFHKLEKLIQPFVNYFILPLFVFMNSGVLLKDFSFRSVCSSLTFGIILGLFIGKQLGVMLFSYPCVKFNFCSLPSNTSWLKFYSIAILGGIGFTLSLFIGGITFEGGCPSNSMRVAVIIGSLLSALFGILVMRYCTKSK
;
A
#
# COMPACT_ATOMS: atom_id res chain seq x y z
N MET A 1 26.09 -1.51 7.72
CA MET A 1 25.05 -1.66 6.67
C MET A 1 24.20 -0.40 6.64
N SER A 2 24.73 0.72 6.14
CA SER A 2 24.01 2.00 6.09
C SER A 2 23.29 2.11 4.76
N ILE A 3 22.02 1.71 4.72
CA ILE A 3 21.12 2.16 3.65
C ILE A 3 20.86 3.63 3.94
N ASP A 4 21.24 4.52 3.00
CA ASP A 4 21.07 5.96 3.15
C ASP A 4 19.64 6.32 3.59
N ASN A 5 19.50 7.25 4.53
CA ASN A 5 18.20 7.66 5.05
C ASN A 5 17.29 8.21 3.93
N LYS A 6 17.87 8.86 2.90
CA LYS A 6 17.14 9.29 1.70
C LYS A 6 16.52 8.13 0.91
N LEU A 7 17.20 6.98 0.88
CA LEU A 7 16.69 5.77 0.24
C LEU A 7 15.53 5.15 1.03
N LYS A 8 15.62 5.17 2.36
CA LYS A 8 14.51 4.74 3.23
C LYS A 8 13.30 5.65 3.08
N GLU A 9 13.50 6.97 2.97
CA GLU A 9 12.41 7.93 2.72
C GLU A 9 11.75 7.72 1.35
N LEU A 10 12.51 7.40 0.31
CA LEU A 10 11.98 7.14 -1.03
C LEU A 10 11.06 5.90 -1.02
N ILE A 11 11.44 4.84 -0.30
CA ILE A 11 10.60 3.65 -0.08
C ILE A 11 9.36 3.99 0.74
N LYS A 12 9.48 4.88 1.73
CA LYS A 12 8.39 5.28 2.63
C LYS A 12 7.39 6.23 1.98
N SER A 13 7.68 6.77 0.81
CA SER A 13 6.94 7.90 0.23
C SER A 13 5.48 7.62 -0.12
N GLY A 14 5.00 6.36 -0.15
CA GLY A 14 3.62 5.92 0.12
C GLY A 14 2.44 6.50 -0.68
N THR A 15 2.62 7.57 -1.45
CA THR A 15 1.58 8.35 -2.14
C THR A 15 0.84 7.54 -3.21
N PHE A 16 1.51 6.54 -3.78
CA PHE A 16 0.92 5.65 -4.79
C PHE A 16 -0.26 4.81 -4.26
N VAL A 17 -0.29 4.50 -2.96
CA VAL A 17 -1.35 3.69 -2.36
C VAL A 17 -2.67 4.45 -2.34
N GLY A 18 -2.63 5.77 -2.08
CA GLY A 18 -3.83 6.61 -2.04
C GLY A 18 -4.57 6.63 -3.38
N ILE A 19 -3.84 6.73 -4.50
CA ILE A 19 -4.43 6.76 -5.84
C ILE A 19 -5.15 5.45 -6.16
N ILE A 20 -4.54 4.31 -5.82
CA ILE A 20 -5.13 2.99 -6.05
C ILE A 20 -6.43 2.83 -5.25
N LEU A 21 -6.45 3.26 -3.98
CA LEU A 21 -7.65 3.21 -3.14
C LEU A 21 -8.80 4.06 -3.70
N ILE A 22 -8.49 5.22 -4.29
CA ILE A 22 -9.49 6.08 -4.93
C ILE A 22 -10.08 5.38 -6.17
N ILE A 23 -9.24 4.79 -7.02
CA ILE A 23 -9.69 4.04 -8.21
C ILE A 23 -10.62 2.89 -7.80
N ILE A 24 -10.21 2.11 -6.80
CA ILE A 24 -11.02 1.00 -6.28
C ILE A 24 -12.39 1.48 -5.80
N ALA A 25 -12.43 2.56 -5.03
CA ALA A 25 -13.69 3.10 -4.52
C ALA A 25 -14.62 3.58 -5.65
N LEU A 26 -14.08 4.19 -6.71
CA LEU A 26 -14.90 4.64 -7.84
C LEU A 26 -15.46 3.48 -8.67
N PHE A 27 -14.69 2.41 -8.85
CA PHE A 27 -15.05 1.31 -9.75
C PHE A 27 -15.77 0.14 -9.08
N TYR A 28 -15.63 -0.05 -7.76
CA TYR A 28 -16.22 -1.19 -7.03
C TYR A 28 -17.44 -0.85 -6.18
N THR A 29 -17.92 0.39 -6.22
CA THR A 29 -19.15 0.78 -5.53
C THR A 29 -20.38 0.25 -6.30
N LYS A 30 -20.93 -0.89 -5.85
CA LYS A 30 -22.09 -1.54 -6.52
C LYS A 30 -23.45 -1.05 -6.04
N THR A 31 -23.57 -0.62 -4.79
CA THR A 31 -24.83 -0.16 -4.19
C THR A 31 -24.56 0.97 -3.21
N ILE A 32 -25.10 2.16 -3.50
CA ILE A 32 -24.91 3.34 -2.64
C ILE A 32 -26.11 3.48 -1.73
N ASN A 33 -25.88 3.34 -0.42
CA ASN A 33 -26.85 3.71 0.59
C ASN A 33 -26.75 5.24 0.82
N ILE A 34 -27.68 5.99 0.24
CA ILE A 34 -27.68 7.47 0.28
C ILE A 34 -27.69 8.02 1.73
N PRO A 35 -28.52 7.50 2.67
CA PRO A 35 -28.45 7.87 4.09
C PRO A 35 -27.05 7.71 4.71
N ALA A 36 -26.42 6.56 4.52
CA ALA A 36 -25.08 6.30 5.07
C ALA A 36 -24.01 7.20 4.43
N LEU A 37 -24.14 7.50 3.13
CA LEU A 37 -23.29 8.45 2.44
C LEU A 37 -23.40 9.86 3.04
N PHE A 38 -24.63 10.33 3.31
CA PHE A 38 -24.84 11.63 3.94
C PHE A 38 -24.22 11.70 5.34
N ILE A 39 -24.38 10.65 6.14
CA ILE A 39 -23.75 10.54 7.47
C ILE A 39 -22.22 10.61 7.35
N SER A 40 -21.63 9.89 6.39
CA SER A 40 -20.17 9.94 6.17
C SER A 40 -19.67 11.35 5.82
N PHE A 41 -20.44 12.10 5.02
CA PHE A 41 -20.12 13.48 4.65
C PHE A 41 -20.17 14.42 5.86
N VAL A 42 -21.19 14.30 6.71
CA VAL A 42 -21.30 15.06 7.96
C VAL A 42 -20.11 14.76 8.88
N ILE A 43 -19.69 13.50 8.98
CA ILE A 43 -18.54 13.10 9.79
C ILE A 43 -17.23 13.71 9.24
N ILE A 44 -17.06 13.76 7.91
CA ILE A 44 -15.91 14.43 7.27
C ILE A 44 -15.91 15.94 7.60
N ILE A 45 -17.06 16.60 7.62
CA ILE A 45 -17.16 18.01 8.04
C ILE A 45 -16.74 18.17 9.50
N ILE A 46 -17.11 17.24 10.39
CA ILE A 46 -16.67 17.24 11.80
C ILE A 46 -15.14 17.12 11.87
N LEU A 47 -14.53 16.22 11.10
CA LEU A 47 -13.07 16.10 11.00
C LEU A 47 -12.42 17.40 10.50
N PHE A 48 -13.02 18.05 9.50
CA PHE A 48 -12.56 19.34 8.99
C PHE A 48 -12.60 20.42 10.09
N ILE A 49 -13.69 20.51 10.85
CA ILE A 49 -13.83 21.47 11.96
C ILE A 49 -12.80 21.18 13.07
N LEU A 50 -12.57 19.91 13.43
CA LEU A 50 -11.55 19.53 14.42
C LEU A 50 -10.15 19.91 13.97
N ASN A 51 -9.82 19.69 12.70
CA ASN A 51 -8.55 20.11 12.09
C ASN A 51 -8.41 21.64 12.07
N TYR A 52 -9.46 22.34 11.64
CA TYR A 52 -9.48 23.80 11.61
C TYR A 52 -9.27 24.42 12.99
N LYS A 53 -9.88 23.83 14.03
CA LYS A 53 -9.67 24.20 15.45
C LYS A 53 -8.35 23.72 16.04
N GLN A 54 -7.52 23.02 15.27
CA GLN A 54 -6.22 22.46 15.67
C GLN A 54 -6.27 21.63 16.97
N VAL A 55 -7.32 20.83 17.13
CA VAL A 55 -7.44 19.96 18.30
C VAL A 55 -6.33 18.91 18.25
N LYS A 56 -5.44 18.90 19.26
CA LYS A 56 -4.27 17.99 19.29
C LYS A 56 -4.57 16.63 19.90
N HIS A 57 -5.74 16.47 20.50
CA HIS A 57 -6.09 15.27 21.25
C HIS A 57 -6.57 14.17 20.30
N LEU A 58 -5.76 13.12 20.20
CA LEU A 58 -5.92 12.05 19.22
C LEU A 58 -7.23 11.26 19.37
N LEU A 59 -7.73 11.08 20.60
CA LEU A 59 -8.91 10.25 20.84
C LEU A 59 -10.14 10.71 20.05
N TYR A 60 -10.28 12.03 19.81
CA TYR A 60 -11.37 12.55 18.99
C TYR A 60 -11.28 12.04 17.55
N TYR A 61 -10.09 12.04 16.95
CA TYR A 61 -9.89 11.54 15.59
C TYR A 61 -10.11 10.03 15.50
N THR A 62 -9.75 9.27 16.54
CA THR A 62 -10.00 7.82 16.57
C THR A 62 -11.50 7.52 16.66
N ILE A 63 -12.23 8.19 17.56
CA ILE A 63 -13.68 7.99 17.72
C ILE A 63 -14.43 8.38 16.45
N VAL A 64 -14.16 9.58 15.93
CA VAL A 64 -14.77 10.07 14.70
C VAL A 64 -14.37 9.19 13.51
N GLY A 65 -13.16 8.66 13.52
CA GLY A 65 -12.69 7.71 12.52
C GLY A 65 -13.43 6.38 12.53
N VAL A 66 -13.72 5.81 13.70
CA VAL A 66 -14.54 4.58 13.81
C VAL A 66 -15.96 4.83 13.28
N LEU A 67 -16.56 5.98 13.62
CA LEU A 67 -17.86 6.36 13.08
C LEU A 67 -17.84 6.53 11.56
N LEU A 68 -16.78 7.16 11.03
CA LEU A 68 -16.59 7.29 9.59
C LEU A 68 -16.44 5.92 8.92
N TRP A 69 -15.70 5.01 9.54
CA TRP A 69 -15.48 3.66 9.01
C TRP A 69 -16.80 2.88 8.89
N VAL A 70 -17.62 2.87 9.95
CA VAL A 70 -18.94 2.20 9.93
C VAL A 70 -19.84 2.79 8.84
N SER A 71 -19.95 4.12 8.78
CA SER A 71 -20.80 4.78 7.78
C SER A 71 -20.33 4.54 6.34
N MET A 72 -19.01 4.48 6.09
CA MET A 72 -18.47 4.17 4.76
C MET A 72 -18.76 2.73 4.34
N VAL A 73 -18.64 1.75 5.25
CA VAL A 73 -18.98 0.35 4.97
C VAL A 73 -20.46 0.22 4.63
N GLU A 74 -21.36 0.87 5.39
CA GLU A 74 -22.78 0.88 5.09
C GLU A 74 -23.13 1.62 3.79
N ALA A 75 -22.36 2.66 3.43
CA ALA A 75 -22.50 3.39 2.18
C ALA A 75 -22.06 2.59 0.94
N GLY A 76 -21.45 1.41 1.13
CA GLY A 76 -20.88 0.61 0.06
C GLY A 76 -19.52 1.10 -0.43
N ILE A 77 -18.87 1.98 0.34
CA ILE A 77 -17.52 2.47 0.09
C ILE A 77 -16.53 1.60 0.86
N HIS A 78 -15.38 1.26 0.28
CA HIS A 78 -14.36 0.51 1.00
C HIS A 78 -13.86 1.28 2.24
N GLY A 79 -13.98 0.65 3.41
CA GLY A 79 -13.56 1.21 4.69
C GLY A 79 -12.07 1.56 4.77
N THR A 80 -11.23 1.08 3.87
CA THR A 80 -9.80 1.46 3.81
C THR A 80 -9.59 2.93 3.47
N LEU A 81 -10.51 3.58 2.74
CA LEU A 81 -10.44 5.01 2.48
C LEU A 81 -10.57 5.84 3.75
N CYS A 82 -11.33 5.36 4.74
CA CYS A 82 -11.51 6.04 6.02
C CYS A 82 -10.17 6.36 6.67
N GLY A 83 -9.24 5.39 6.71
CA GLY A 83 -7.91 5.57 7.28
C GLY A 83 -7.11 6.67 6.56
N ALA A 84 -7.17 6.72 5.23
CA ALA A 84 -6.51 7.76 4.44
C ALA A 84 -7.12 9.15 4.71
N ILE A 85 -8.45 9.24 4.78
CA ILE A 85 -9.17 10.49 5.10
C ILE A 85 -8.78 10.99 6.48
N ILE A 86 -8.85 10.14 7.51
CA ILE A 86 -8.46 10.53 8.88
C ILE A 86 -7.01 11.01 8.90
N ALA A 87 -6.08 10.31 8.23
CA ALA A 87 -4.68 10.70 8.18
C ALA A 87 -4.45 12.09 7.57
N LEU A 88 -5.25 12.49 6.56
CA LEU A 88 -5.22 13.83 5.97
C LEU A 88 -5.74 14.92 6.93
N PHE A 89 -6.66 14.57 7.84
CA PHE A 89 -7.26 15.50 8.80
C PHE A 89 -6.54 15.59 10.14
N ILE A 90 -5.60 14.68 10.44
CA ILE A 90 -4.78 14.77 11.65
C ILE A 90 -3.80 15.95 11.51
N PRO A 91 -3.81 16.93 12.43
CA PRO A 91 -3.00 18.13 12.30
C PRO A 91 -1.50 17.85 12.47
N VAL A 92 -0.72 18.11 11.42
CA VAL A 92 0.74 18.09 11.44
C VAL A 92 1.26 19.52 11.56
N ASN A 93 1.93 19.84 12.66
CA ASN A 93 2.46 21.18 12.89
C ASN A 93 3.84 21.31 12.23
N ILE A 94 3.95 22.16 11.19
CA ILE A 94 5.19 22.37 10.39
C ILE A 94 5.89 23.65 10.86
N LYS A 95 6.17 23.76 12.17
CA LYS A 95 6.95 24.88 12.75
C LYS A 95 8.16 24.36 13.50
N GLY A 96 9.13 23.77 12.80
CA GLY A 96 10.49 23.46 13.31
C GLY A 96 10.61 22.48 14.49
N GLN A 97 9.52 22.17 15.16
CA GLN A 97 9.37 21.14 16.17
C GLN A 97 8.43 20.10 15.60
N ILE A 98 8.97 18.93 15.28
CA ILE A 98 8.19 17.75 14.92
C ILE A 98 7.11 17.59 15.99
N ASN A 99 5.85 17.77 15.60
CA ASN A 99 4.73 17.70 16.52
C ASN A 99 4.79 16.32 17.21
N SER A 100 5.11 16.30 18.51
CA SER A 100 5.40 15.04 19.19
C SER A 100 4.22 14.07 19.13
N SER A 101 2.98 14.57 19.01
CA SER A 101 1.76 13.77 18.96
C SER A 101 1.68 12.84 17.73
N PHE A 102 1.90 13.33 16.51
CA PHE A 102 1.83 12.49 15.31
C PHE A 102 3.01 11.50 15.24
N HIS A 103 4.22 11.96 15.56
CA HIS A 103 5.37 11.07 15.56
C HIS A 103 5.29 10.02 16.69
N LYS A 104 4.69 10.36 17.84
CA LYS A 104 4.36 9.40 18.92
C LYS A 104 3.30 8.41 18.43
N LEU A 105 2.24 8.88 17.78
CA LEU A 105 1.22 8.03 17.19
C LEU A 105 1.83 7.01 16.22
N GLU A 106 2.63 7.49 15.27
CA GLU A 106 3.28 6.65 14.28
C GLU A 106 4.18 5.62 14.97
N LYS A 107 4.97 6.03 15.97
CA LYS A 107 5.84 5.12 16.73
C LYS A 107 5.07 4.09 17.57
N LEU A 108 3.87 4.42 18.05
CA LEU A 108 3.01 3.51 18.82
C LEU A 108 2.28 2.52 17.90
N ILE A 109 1.79 3.01 16.76
CA ILE A 109 1.01 2.21 15.81
C ILE A 109 1.90 1.31 14.95
N GLN A 110 3.07 1.78 14.51
CA GLN A 110 3.96 1.00 13.65
C GLN A 110 4.28 -0.41 14.16
N PRO A 111 4.75 -0.62 15.40
CA PRO A 111 5.05 -1.96 15.88
C PRO A 111 3.79 -2.83 15.95
N PHE A 112 2.65 -2.27 16.38
CA PHE A 112 1.39 -3.00 16.42
C PHE A 112 0.92 -3.40 15.01
N VAL A 113 1.02 -2.50 14.03
CA VAL A 113 0.70 -2.80 12.63
C VAL A 113 1.63 -3.88 12.08
N ASN A 114 2.94 -3.74 12.30
CA ASN A 114 3.94 -4.62 11.68
C ASN A 114 3.97 -6.02 12.29
N TYR A 115 3.77 -6.15 13.61
CA TYR A 115 3.87 -7.43 14.30
C TYR A 115 2.52 -8.11 14.54
N PHE A 116 1.41 -7.37 14.52
CA PHE A 116 0.08 -7.94 14.77
C PHE A 116 -0.83 -7.84 13.54
N ILE A 117 -1.10 -6.63 13.06
CA ILE A 117 -2.10 -6.42 11.99
C ILE A 117 -1.65 -7.04 10.66
N LEU A 118 -0.42 -6.80 10.22
CA LEU A 118 0.08 -7.33 8.95
C LEU A 118 0.16 -8.87 8.95
N PRO A 119 0.75 -9.54 9.97
CA PRO A 119 0.74 -11.00 10.02
C PRO A 119 -0.66 -11.60 10.07
N LEU A 120 -1.57 -11.01 10.87
CA LEU A 120 -2.95 -11.47 10.95
C LEU A 120 -3.69 -11.29 9.62
N PHE A 121 -3.50 -10.14 8.96
CA PHE A 121 -4.08 -9.86 7.65
C PHE A 121 -3.60 -10.88 6.61
N VAL A 122 -2.30 -11.14 6.59
CA VAL A 122 -1.72 -12.16 5.72
C VAL A 122 -2.33 -13.51 6.02
N PHE A 123 -2.37 -13.94 7.27
CA PHE A 123 -2.91 -15.25 7.66
C PHE A 123 -4.37 -15.44 7.25
N MET A 124 -5.21 -14.42 7.41
CA MET A 124 -6.62 -14.45 7.01
C MET A 124 -6.81 -14.48 5.48
N ASN A 125 -5.98 -13.75 4.73
CA ASN A 125 -6.13 -13.61 3.28
C ASN A 125 -5.29 -14.59 2.46
N SER A 126 -4.26 -15.19 3.06
CA SER A 126 -3.37 -16.15 2.41
C SER A 126 -3.85 -17.59 2.50
N GLY A 127 -5.01 -17.85 3.12
CA GLY A 127 -5.63 -19.18 3.21
C GLY A 127 -5.84 -19.78 1.81
N VAL A 128 -4.81 -20.40 1.27
CA VAL A 128 -4.81 -21.11 -0.01
C VAL A 128 -5.27 -22.52 0.29
N LEU A 129 -6.43 -22.89 -0.23
CA LEU A 129 -6.91 -24.27 -0.17
C LEU A 129 -5.99 -25.12 -1.05
N LEU A 130 -5.10 -25.88 -0.41
CA LEU A 130 -4.14 -26.79 -1.09
C LEU A 130 -4.86 -27.89 -1.89
N LYS A 131 -6.13 -28.17 -1.57
CA LYS A 131 -6.96 -29.15 -2.27
C LYS A 131 -7.26 -28.75 -3.72
N ASP A 132 -7.23 -27.46 -4.04
CA ASP A 132 -7.46 -26.92 -5.38
C ASP A 132 -6.15 -26.56 -6.12
N PHE A 133 -5.00 -26.97 -5.58
CA PHE A 133 -3.68 -26.74 -6.18
C PHE A 133 -3.46 -27.70 -7.36
N SER A 134 -4.24 -27.51 -8.42
CA SER A 134 -4.00 -28.18 -9.70
C SER A 134 -2.86 -27.47 -10.44
N PHE A 135 -1.91 -28.20 -11.03
CA PHE A 135 -0.90 -27.61 -11.93
C PHE A 135 -1.53 -26.76 -13.05
N ARG A 136 -2.77 -27.09 -13.44
CA ARG A 136 -3.56 -26.36 -14.41
C ARG A 136 -4.03 -24.98 -13.92
N SER A 137 -4.27 -24.79 -12.62
CA SER A 137 -4.65 -23.47 -12.07
C SER A 137 -3.45 -22.51 -12.04
N VAL A 138 -2.24 -23.03 -11.78
CA VAL A 138 -0.99 -22.25 -11.85
C VAL A 138 -0.65 -21.84 -13.28
N CYS A 139 -0.90 -22.72 -14.26
CA CYS A 139 -0.70 -22.41 -15.68
C CYS A 139 -1.85 -21.60 -16.32
N SER A 140 -2.78 -21.07 -15.53
CA SER A 140 -3.85 -20.21 -16.05
C SER A 140 -3.29 -18.88 -16.55
N SER A 141 -3.90 -18.35 -17.62
CA SER A 141 -3.55 -17.03 -18.18
C SER A 141 -3.63 -15.91 -17.12
N LEU A 142 -4.59 -16.00 -16.19
CA LEU A 142 -4.73 -15.06 -15.08
C LEU A 142 -3.52 -15.09 -14.13
N THR A 143 -3.04 -16.27 -13.77
CA THR A 143 -1.91 -16.43 -12.84
C THR A 143 -0.63 -15.87 -13.44
N PHE A 144 -0.36 -16.19 -14.71
CA PHE A 144 0.77 -15.60 -15.43
C PHE A 144 0.64 -14.08 -15.57
N GLY A 145 -0.56 -13.57 -15.90
CA GLY A 145 -0.82 -12.14 -15.98
C GLY A 145 -0.51 -11.40 -14.68
N ILE A 146 -0.93 -11.94 -13.53
CA ILE A 146 -0.65 -11.35 -12.22
C ILE A 146 0.85 -11.45 -11.87
N ILE A 147 1.49 -12.61 -12.11
CA ILE A 147 2.93 -12.79 -11.83
C ILE A 147 3.76 -11.82 -12.66
N LEU A 148 3.52 -11.76 -13.97
CA LEU A 148 4.25 -10.87 -14.88
C LEU A 148 3.93 -9.41 -14.60
N GLY A 149 2.69 -9.07 -14.27
CA GLY A 149 2.30 -7.72 -13.89
C GLY A 149 3.01 -7.24 -12.61
N LEU A 150 3.10 -8.10 -11.59
CA LEU A 150 3.81 -7.78 -10.35
C LEU A 150 5.32 -7.73 -10.53
N PHE A 151 5.89 -8.74 -11.20
CA PHE A 151 7.33 -8.84 -11.36
C PHE A 151 7.85 -7.84 -12.40
N ILE A 152 7.40 -7.95 -13.65
CA ILE A 152 7.88 -7.14 -14.77
C ILE A 152 7.24 -5.76 -14.78
N GLY A 153 5.92 -5.68 -14.56
CA GLY A 153 5.18 -4.41 -14.64
C GLY A 153 5.70 -3.35 -13.67
N LYS A 154 6.03 -3.73 -12.43
CA LYS A 154 6.64 -2.80 -11.46
C LYS A 154 8.04 -2.35 -11.87
N GLN A 155 8.87 -3.28 -12.36
CA GLN A 155 10.23 -2.96 -12.82
C GLN A 155 10.21 -1.98 -13.99
N LEU A 156 9.41 -2.30 -15.02
CA LEU A 156 9.27 -1.45 -16.20
C LEU A 156 8.65 -0.10 -15.83
N GLY A 157 7.59 -0.07 -15.03
CA GLY A 157 6.95 1.17 -14.61
C GLY A 157 7.93 2.11 -13.90
N VAL A 158 8.64 1.62 -12.88
CA VAL A 158 9.61 2.46 -12.14
C VAL A 158 10.72 2.95 -13.06
N MET A 159 11.34 2.05 -13.84
CA MET A 159 12.47 2.41 -14.71
C MET A 159 12.07 3.35 -15.85
N LEU A 160 10.89 3.14 -16.45
CA LEU A 160 10.38 3.94 -17.56
C LEU A 160 10.11 5.39 -17.15
N PHE A 161 9.64 5.63 -15.92
CA PHE A 161 9.47 7.00 -15.43
C PHE A 161 10.77 7.59 -14.89
N SER A 162 11.57 6.81 -14.15
CA SER A 162 12.78 7.35 -13.51
C SER A 162 13.91 7.65 -14.51
N TYR A 163 14.11 6.79 -15.52
CA TYR A 163 15.23 6.93 -16.47
C TYR A 163 15.17 8.22 -17.30
N PRO A 164 14.06 8.54 -17.99
CA PRO A 164 13.94 9.81 -18.72
C PRO A 164 13.95 11.02 -17.79
N CYS A 165 13.30 10.95 -16.60
CA CYS A 165 13.35 12.06 -15.65
C CYS A 165 14.78 12.42 -15.22
N VAL A 166 15.65 11.42 -15.03
CA VAL A 166 17.06 11.65 -14.75
C VAL A 166 17.81 12.12 -16.00
N LYS A 167 17.51 11.57 -17.18
CA LYS A 167 18.16 11.96 -18.44
C LYS A 167 17.85 13.40 -18.86
N PHE A 168 16.64 13.89 -18.55
CA PHE A 168 16.21 15.26 -18.81
C PHE A 168 16.54 16.22 -17.66
N ASN A 169 17.32 15.80 -16.65
CA ASN A 169 17.70 16.58 -15.47
C ASN A 169 16.52 17.11 -14.62
N PHE A 170 15.33 16.51 -14.71
CA PHE A 170 14.22 16.83 -13.81
C PHE A 170 14.47 16.30 -12.39
N CYS A 171 15.28 15.24 -12.25
CA CYS A 171 15.63 14.61 -10.98
C CYS A 171 17.08 14.12 -11.01
N SER A 172 17.70 14.02 -9.84
CA SER A 172 19.03 13.39 -9.67
C SER A 172 18.92 12.10 -8.88
N LEU A 173 19.77 11.12 -9.21
CA LEU A 173 19.93 9.90 -8.42
C LEU A 173 20.50 10.26 -7.03
N PRO A 174 20.07 9.57 -5.96
CA PRO A 174 20.64 9.78 -4.63
C PRO A 174 22.16 9.56 -4.63
N SER A 175 22.88 10.36 -3.83
CA SER A 175 24.32 10.22 -3.64
C SER A 175 24.69 8.77 -3.33
N ASN A 176 25.71 8.23 -4.00
CA ASN A 176 26.23 6.86 -3.81
C ASN A 176 25.36 5.70 -4.38
N THR A 177 24.43 6.01 -5.30
CA THR A 177 23.63 4.98 -6.00
C THR A 177 24.09 4.80 -7.46
N SER A 178 24.26 3.55 -7.87
CA SER A 178 24.45 3.18 -9.28
C SER A 178 23.10 2.77 -9.89
N TRP A 179 22.99 2.84 -11.21
CA TRP A 179 21.79 2.37 -11.93
C TRP A 179 21.43 0.92 -11.58
N LEU A 180 22.42 0.07 -11.33
CA LEU A 180 22.23 -1.32 -10.92
C LEU A 180 21.66 -1.46 -9.50
N LYS A 181 22.11 -0.62 -8.55
CA LYS A 181 21.50 -0.52 -7.21
C LYS A 181 20.07 0.00 -7.29
N PHE A 182 19.82 1.01 -8.11
CA PHE A 182 18.48 1.57 -8.32
C PHE A 182 17.53 0.53 -8.93
N TYR A 183 17.99 -0.20 -9.95
CA TYR A 183 17.23 -1.30 -10.54
C TYR A 183 16.92 -2.43 -9.54
N SER A 184 17.87 -2.74 -8.64
CA SER A 184 17.61 -3.70 -7.54
C SER A 184 16.45 -3.26 -6.65
N ILE A 185 16.33 -1.96 -6.37
CA ILE A 185 15.23 -1.38 -5.59
C ILE A 185 13.91 -1.45 -6.39
N ALA A 186 13.96 -1.21 -7.70
CA ALA A 186 12.80 -1.36 -8.57
C ALA A 186 12.26 -2.81 -8.56
N ILE A 187 13.14 -3.81 -8.61
CA ILE A 187 12.76 -5.24 -8.48
C ILE A 187 12.14 -5.51 -7.10
N LEU A 188 12.76 -5.04 -6.01
CA LEU A 188 12.22 -5.20 -4.66
C LEU A 188 10.87 -4.47 -4.49
N GLY A 189 10.63 -3.40 -5.24
CA GLY A 189 9.33 -2.73 -5.32
C GLY A 189 8.21 -3.65 -5.82
N GLY A 190 8.54 -4.70 -6.57
CA GLY A 190 7.64 -5.76 -7.03
C GLY A 190 7.03 -6.62 -5.92
N ILE A 191 7.50 -6.49 -4.68
CA ILE A 191 6.90 -7.15 -3.50
C ILE A 191 5.54 -6.48 -3.20
N GLY A 192 4.50 -6.90 -3.89
CA GLY A 192 3.13 -6.42 -3.74
C GLY A 192 2.31 -7.18 -2.70
N PHE A 193 2.84 -8.28 -2.16
CA PHE A 193 2.16 -9.29 -1.36
C PHE A 193 0.87 -8.85 -0.63
N THR A 194 0.97 -8.02 0.41
CA THR A 194 -0.19 -7.64 1.25
C THR A 194 -1.20 -6.77 0.50
N LEU A 195 -0.72 -5.75 -0.22
CA LEU A 195 -1.59 -4.85 -0.97
C LEU A 195 -2.24 -5.57 -2.17
N SER A 196 -1.51 -6.46 -2.84
CA SER A 196 -2.02 -7.25 -3.95
C SER A 196 -3.02 -8.32 -3.50
N LEU A 197 -2.81 -8.95 -2.33
CA LEU A 197 -3.81 -9.83 -1.72
C LEU A 197 -5.07 -9.06 -1.34
N PHE A 198 -4.91 -7.85 -0.80
CA PHE A 198 -6.04 -6.97 -0.48
C PHE A 198 -6.85 -6.62 -1.74
N ILE A 199 -6.19 -6.11 -2.78
CA ILE A 199 -6.83 -5.70 -4.04
C ILE A 199 -7.44 -6.91 -4.75
N GLY A 200 -6.73 -8.03 -4.81
CA GLY A 200 -7.29 -9.25 -5.39
C GLY A 200 -8.49 -9.76 -4.60
N GLY A 201 -8.45 -9.64 -3.26
CA GLY A 201 -9.56 -9.98 -2.37
C GLY A 201 -10.84 -9.28 -2.82
N ILE A 202 -10.83 -7.95 -2.83
CA ILE A 202 -11.97 -7.12 -3.22
C ILE A 202 -12.39 -7.31 -4.68
N THR A 203 -11.44 -7.55 -5.59
CA THR A 203 -11.73 -7.74 -7.03
C THR A 203 -12.46 -9.05 -7.31
N PHE A 204 -12.11 -10.10 -6.56
CA PHE A 204 -12.65 -11.44 -6.76
C PHE A 204 -13.60 -11.88 -5.62
N GLU A 205 -14.15 -10.93 -4.84
CA GLU A 205 -15.18 -11.20 -3.82
C GLU A 205 -16.37 -11.92 -4.46
N GLY A 206 -16.57 -13.20 -4.10
CA GLY A 206 -17.69 -14.04 -4.54
C GLY A 206 -17.48 -14.88 -5.81
N GLY A 207 -16.26 -14.94 -6.38
CA GLY A 207 -16.00 -15.69 -7.63
C GLY A 207 -14.80 -16.65 -7.57
N CYS A 208 -14.89 -17.73 -8.34
CA CYS A 208 -13.70 -18.41 -8.86
C CYS A 208 -13.03 -17.47 -9.88
N PRO A 209 -11.71 -17.21 -9.84
CA PRO A 209 -10.66 -17.96 -9.13
C PRO A 209 -9.89 -17.11 -8.10
N SER A 210 -10.46 -16.89 -6.92
CA SER A 210 -9.77 -16.24 -5.79
C SER A 210 -8.49 -16.99 -5.34
N ASN A 211 -8.50 -18.32 -5.39
CA ASN A 211 -7.35 -19.14 -5.00
C ASN A 211 -6.15 -18.96 -5.96
N SER A 212 -6.39 -18.99 -7.27
CA SER A 212 -5.35 -18.81 -8.29
C SER A 212 -4.70 -17.42 -8.18
N MET A 213 -5.49 -16.38 -7.90
CA MET A 213 -4.96 -15.03 -7.64
C MET A 213 -4.02 -15.01 -6.43
N ARG A 214 -4.42 -15.62 -5.29
CA ARG A 214 -3.59 -15.67 -4.08
C ARG A 214 -2.25 -16.35 -4.35
N VAL A 215 -2.28 -17.49 -5.05
CA VAL A 215 -1.08 -18.23 -5.46
C VAL A 215 -0.20 -17.38 -6.38
N ALA A 216 -0.79 -16.71 -7.38
CA ALA A 216 -0.06 -15.84 -8.29
C ALA A 216 0.67 -14.69 -7.55
N VAL A 217 -0.01 -14.04 -6.60
CA VAL A 217 0.55 -12.95 -5.79
C VAL A 217 1.71 -13.45 -4.92
N ILE A 218 1.56 -14.63 -4.30
CA ILE A 218 2.62 -15.26 -3.50
C ILE A 218 3.85 -15.54 -4.38
N ILE A 219 3.67 -16.21 -5.52
CA ILE A 219 4.76 -16.58 -6.43
C ILE A 219 5.45 -15.33 -6.98
N GLY A 220 4.69 -14.35 -7.49
CA GLY A 220 5.24 -13.11 -8.05
C GLY A 220 6.01 -12.27 -7.03
N SER A 221 5.52 -12.21 -5.79
CA SER A 221 6.21 -11.51 -4.70
C SER A 221 7.49 -12.23 -4.27
N LEU A 222 7.45 -13.56 -4.21
CA LEU A 222 8.61 -14.38 -3.85
C LEU A 222 9.71 -14.29 -4.92
N LEU A 223 9.35 -14.35 -6.20
CA LEU A 223 10.28 -14.11 -7.31
C LEU A 223 10.89 -12.71 -7.23
N SER A 224 10.09 -11.67 -7.01
CA SER A 224 10.57 -10.29 -6.83
C SER A 224 11.57 -10.18 -5.68
N ALA A 225 11.26 -10.82 -4.54
CA ALA A 225 12.14 -10.82 -3.37
C ALA A 225 13.47 -11.55 -3.64
N LEU A 226 13.43 -12.75 -4.23
CA LEU A 226 14.64 -13.53 -4.53
C LEU A 226 15.55 -12.80 -5.52
N PHE A 227 15.00 -12.38 -6.67
CA PHE A 227 15.77 -11.68 -7.69
C PHE A 227 16.28 -10.33 -7.17
N GLY A 228 15.45 -9.57 -6.47
CA GLY A 228 15.84 -8.28 -5.89
C GLY A 228 17.01 -8.43 -4.90
N ILE A 229 16.98 -9.46 -4.05
CA ILE A 229 18.08 -9.74 -3.11
C ILE A 229 19.35 -10.18 -3.85
N LEU A 230 19.23 -11.03 -4.88
CA LEU A 230 20.39 -11.50 -5.67
C LEU A 230 21.09 -10.32 -6.37
N VAL A 231 20.35 -9.46 -7.06
CA VAL A 231 20.92 -8.29 -7.75
C VAL A 231 21.50 -7.30 -6.73
N MET A 232 20.82 -7.10 -5.58
CA MET A 232 21.33 -6.23 -4.52
C MET A 232 22.66 -6.74 -3.94
N ARG A 233 22.78 -8.06 -3.72
CA ARG A 233 24.02 -8.71 -3.23
C ARG A 233 25.16 -8.57 -4.24
N TYR A 234 24.86 -8.71 -5.53
CA TYR A 234 25.84 -8.48 -6.60
C TYR A 234 26.34 -7.03 -6.60
N CYS A 235 25.44 -6.06 -6.46
CA CYS A 235 25.78 -4.63 -6.40
C CYS A 235 26.64 -4.24 -5.20
N THR A 236 26.50 -4.93 -4.06
CA THR A 236 27.19 -4.60 -2.81
C THR A 236 28.52 -5.31 -2.66
N LYS A 237 28.73 -6.44 -3.34
CA LYS A 237 30.04 -7.12 -3.44
C LYS A 237 31.02 -6.41 -4.38
N SER A 238 30.54 -5.60 -5.32
CA SER A 238 31.40 -4.76 -6.17
C SER A 238 31.91 -3.54 -5.38
N LYS A 239 32.80 -3.78 -4.41
CA LYS A 239 33.62 -2.78 -3.74
C LYS A 239 34.96 -3.40 -3.36
#